data_AF-A0AAI9WBN2-F1
#
_entry.id   AF-A0AAI9WBN2-F1
#
_cell.length_a   1.000
_cell.length_b   1.000
_cell.length_c   1.000
_cell.angle_alpha   90.00
_cell.angle_beta   90.00
_cell.angle_gamma   90.00
#
_symmetry.space_group_name_H-M   'P 1'
#
loop_
_entity.id
_entity.type
_entity.pdbx_description
1 polymer ?
#
loop_
_entity_poly.entity_id
_entity_poly.type
_entity_poly.pdbx_seq_one_letter_code
_entity_poly.pdbx_strand_id
1 'polypeptide(L)'
;MKNDFRMQYPLWMMGFIMVLGIFLFGVNSPETTEIVNTEIEQSILVEYGVIQGFVIVGSIILYLIMLFIFYMKIRRHNKLYPTQKIPSFAIRPPEYLEQDEGMTHITRIASQKVYTFMTWSLPALAVFAMFSPLPRIYTVLAILVVALLQYVIYYREIRAHLKEEDE
;
A
#
# COMPACT_ATOMS: atom_id res chain seq x y z
N MET A 1 14.11 17.41 -11.65
CA MET A 1 13.72 16.44 -10.60
C MET A 1 12.22 16.10 -10.53
N LYS A 2 11.27 16.99 -10.88
CA LYS A 2 9.81 16.74 -10.76
C LYS A 2 9.27 15.45 -11.42
N ASN A 3 9.98 14.90 -12.42
CA ASN A 3 9.59 13.68 -13.15
C ASN A 3 10.46 12.46 -12.85
N ASP A 4 11.28 12.47 -11.78
CA ASP A 4 12.01 11.26 -11.39
C ASP A 4 11.02 10.15 -10.97
N PHE A 5 11.26 8.93 -11.46
CA PHE A 5 10.46 7.77 -11.11
C PHE A 5 10.56 7.44 -9.62
N ARG A 6 11.72 7.69 -9.00
CA ARG A 6 11.97 7.46 -7.56
C ARG A 6 11.03 8.26 -6.67
N MET A 7 10.70 9.47 -7.09
CA MET A 7 9.71 10.34 -6.44
C MET A 7 8.28 9.82 -6.56
N GLN A 8 7.97 9.11 -7.64
CA GLN A 8 6.67 8.49 -7.88
C GLN A 8 6.56 7.10 -7.23
N TYR A 9 7.66 6.53 -6.76
CA TYR A 9 7.70 5.18 -6.22
C TYR A 9 6.74 4.98 -5.03
N PRO A 10 6.68 5.89 -4.03
CA PRO A 10 5.71 5.76 -2.94
C PRO A 10 4.25 5.77 -3.42
N LEU A 11 3.93 6.52 -4.49
CA LEU A 11 2.59 6.55 -5.09
C LEU A 11 2.22 5.19 -5.70
N TRP A 12 3.18 4.52 -6.35
CA TRP A 12 2.98 3.16 -6.86
C TRP A 12 2.73 2.16 -5.74
N MET A 13 3.51 2.23 -4.65
CA MET A 13 3.32 1.36 -3.50
C MET A 13 1.92 1.55 -2.86
N MET A 14 1.49 2.80 -2.68
CA MET A 14 0.12 3.10 -2.22
C MET A 14 -0.93 2.51 -3.17
N GLY A 15 -0.76 2.65 -4.49
CA GLY A 15 -1.65 2.05 -5.47
C GLY A 15 -1.73 0.52 -5.36
N PHE A 16 -0.59 -0.16 -5.24
CA PHE A 16 -0.56 -1.62 -5.05
C PHE A 16 -1.27 -2.04 -3.77
N ILE A 17 -1.06 -1.32 -2.66
CA ILE A 17 -1.73 -1.59 -1.37
C ILE A 17 -3.25 -1.43 -1.51
N MET A 18 -3.72 -0.39 -2.20
CA MET A 18 -5.16 -0.16 -2.42
C MET A 18 -5.79 -1.31 -3.21
N VAL A 19 -5.15 -1.77 -4.29
CA VAL A 19 -5.64 -2.91 -5.08
C VAL A 19 -5.62 -4.20 -4.27
N LEU A 20 -4.60 -4.42 -3.44
CA LEU A 20 -4.58 -5.54 -2.49
C LEU A 20 -5.71 -5.46 -1.46
N GLY A 21 -6.08 -4.27 -1.00
CA GLY A 21 -7.25 -4.06 -0.14
C GLY A 21 -8.56 -4.43 -0.84
N ILE A 22 -8.73 -4.05 -2.11
CA ILE A 22 -9.89 -4.44 -2.93
C ILE A 22 -9.93 -5.96 -3.13
N PHE A 23 -8.79 -6.58 -3.42
CA PHE A 23 -8.68 -8.03 -3.53
C PHE A 23 -9.03 -8.73 -2.23
N LEU A 24 -8.50 -8.27 -1.09
CA LEU A 24 -8.79 -8.80 0.24
C LEU A 24 -10.29 -8.74 0.54
N PHE A 25 -10.94 -7.61 0.22
CA PHE A 25 -12.37 -7.44 0.36
C PHE A 25 -13.14 -8.43 -0.53
N GLY A 26 -12.73 -8.61 -1.79
CA GLY A 26 -13.33 -9.59 -2.69
C GLY A 26 -13.18 -11.04 -2.19
N VAL A 27 -12.03 -11.43 -1.66
CA VAL A 27 -11.83 -12.82 -1.20
C VAL A 27 -12.61 -13.16 0.08
N ASN A 28 -12.94 -12.16 0.90
CA ASN A 28 -13.55 -12.36 2.21
C ASN A 28 -14.94 -11.72 2.34
N SER A 29 -15.52 -11.19 1.24
CA SER A 29 -16.90 -10.73 1.24
C SER A 29 -17.81 -11.95 1.49
N PRO A 30 -18.82 -11.86 2.36
CA PRO A 30 -19.61 -13.02 2.75
C PRO A 30 -20.35 -13.61 1.55
N GLU A 31 -20.11 -14.86 1.18
CA GLU A 31 -20.93 -15.48 0.13
C GLU A 31 -22.38 -15.62 0.60
N THR A 32 -22.68 -15.79 1.90
CA THR A 32 -24.04 -15.99 2.47
C THR A 32 -24.46 -15.28 3.86
N THR A 33 -25.52 -14.40 3.98
CA THR A 33 -26.34 -13.77 5.07
C THR A 33 -27.89 -13.40 4.84
N GLU A 34 -28.85 -14.28 5.09
CA GLU A 34 -30.34 -14.28 4.78
C GLU A 34 -30.87 -14.60 6.14
N ILE A 35 -31.18 -13.56 6.89
CA ILE A 35 -31.69 -13.76 8.22
C ILE A 35 -33.11 -14.38 8.14
N VAL A 36 -33.28 -15.70 8.04
CA VAL A 36 -34.59 -16.37 8.09
C VAL A 36 -35.03 -16.42 9.55
N ASN A 37 -35.85 -15.45 9.94
CA ASN A 37 -36.57 -15.51 11.21
C ASN A 37 -37.84 -16.33 11.02
N THR A 38 -37.87 -17.54 11.60
CA THR A 38 -39.11 -18.21 11.98
C THR A 38 -39.33 -17.93 13.47
N GLU A 39 -40.56 -17.98 13.99
CA GLU A 39 -40.92 -17.56 15.37
C GLU A 39 -40.06 -18.18 16.51
N ILE A 40 -39.23 -19.19 16.21
CA ILE A 40 -38.36 -19.94 17.13
C ILE A 40 -36.87 -19.98 16.69
N GLU A 41 -36.52 -19.62 15.44
CA GLU A 41 -35.14 -19.76 14.90
C GLU A 41 -34.73 -18.66 13.91
N GLN A 42 -33.44 -18.33 13.90
CA GLN A 42 -32.81 -17.33 13.03
C GLN A 42 -31.73 -18.00 12.16
N SER A 43 -31.95 -18.16 10.84
CA SER A 43 -30.90 -18.64 9.88
C SER A 43 -30.34 -17.48 9.07
N ILE A 44 -29.18 -17.55 8.38
CA ILE A 44 -28.45 -16.44 7.70
C ILE A 44 -27.86 -16.87 6.28
N LEU A 45 -28.60 -16.91 5.13
CA LEU A 45 -28.11 -16.90 3.67
C LEU A 45 -27.92 -15.59 2.74
N VAL A 46 -26.86 -15.44 1.99
CA VAL A 46 -26.50 -14.27 1.07
C VAL A 46 -26.07 -15.01 -0.15
N GLU A 47 -26.01 -14.32 -1.25
CA GLU A 47 -25.33 -14.87 -2.39
C GLU A 47 -24.55 -13.72 -3.00
N TYR A 48 -23.23 -13.69 -2.80
CA TYR A 48 -22.36 -12.69 -3.46
C TYR A 48 -21.52 -13.28 -4.60
N GLY A 49 -21.80 -14.50 -5.07
CA GLY A 49 -20.90 -15.26 -5.95
C GLY A 49 -20.43 -14.54 -7.23
N VAL A 50 -21.32 -13.92 -8.00
CA VAL A 50 -20.96 -13.32 -9.30
C VAL A 50 -20.21 -12.00 -9.15
N ILE A 51 -20.70 -11.09 -8.31
CA ILE A 51 -20.08 -9.76 -8.08
C ILE A 51 -18.71 -9.94 -7.43
N GLN A 52 -18.61 -10.86 -6.46
CA GLN A 52 -17.36 -11.22 -5.82
C GLN A 52 -16.33 -11.76 -6.81
N GLY A 53 -16.75 -12.67 -7.70
CA GLY A 53 -15.93 -13.16 -8.80
C GLY A 53 -15.36 -12.04 -9.67
N PHE A 54 -16.19 -11.05 -10.04
CA PHE A 54 -15.72 -9.88 -10.79
C PHE A 54 -14.74 -9.01 -10.01
N VAL A 55 -14.94 -8.80 -8.70
CA VAL A 55 -14.02 -8.02 -7.86
C VAL A 55 -12.67 -8.73 -7.74
N ILE A 56 -12.67 -10.05 -7.53
CA ILE A 56 -11.44 -10.85 -7.42
C ILE A 56 -10.69 -10.84 -8.76
N VAL A 57 -11.35 -11.24 -9.85
CA VAL A 57 -10.71 -11.30 -11.18
C VAL A 57 -10.28 -9.91 -11.64
N GLY A 58 -11.12 -8.90 -11.44
CA GLY A 58 -10.83 -7.51 -11.79
C GLY A 58 -9.63 -6.95 -11.03
N SER A 59 -9.52 -7.21 -9.72
CA SER A 59 -8.38 -6.77 -8.91
C SER A 59 -7.08 -7.48 -9.29
N ILE A 60 -7.12 -8.78 -9.63
CA ILE A 60 -5.96 -9.51 -10.16
C ILE A 60 -5.50 -8.91 -11.49
N ILE A 61 -6.42 -8.72 -12.44
CA ILE A 61 -6.09 -8.14 -13.76
C ILE A 61 -5.50 -6.72 -13.58
N LEU A 62 -6.12 -5.90 -12.74
CA LEU A 62 -5.62 -4.56 -12.44
C LEU A 62 -4.22 -4.60 -11.83
N TYR A 63 -3.98 -5.50 -10.88
CA TYR A 63 -2.67 -5.68 -10.26
C TYR A 63 -1.59 -6.08 -11.28
N LEU A 64 -1.90 -6.99 -12.20
CA LEU A 64 -1.00 -7.41 -13.27
C LEU A 64 -0.70 -6.27 -14.26
N ILE A 65 -1.71 -5.48 -14.64
CA ILE A 65 -1.54 -4.29 -15.47
C ILE A 65 -0.63 -3.28 -14.76
N MET A 66 -0.87 -3.02 -13.47
CA MET A 66 -0.04 -2.12 -12.68
C MET A 66 1.41 -2.60 -12.58
N LEU A 67 1.63 -3.89 -12.33
CA LEU A 67 2.97 -4.51 -12.32
C LEU A 67 3.67 -4.34 -13.66
N PHE A 68 2.96 -4.57 -14.76
CA PHE A 68 3.52 -4.42 -16.11
C PHE A 68 3.95 -2.96 -16.38
N ILE A 69 3.08 -1.99 -16.07
CA ILE A 69 3.40 -0.56 -16.25
C ILE A 69 4.58 -0.16 -15.35
N PHE A 70 4.58 -0.60 -14.10
CA PHE A 70 5.64 -0.33 -13.14
C PHE A 70 6.98 -0.89 -13.62
N TYR A 71 6.99 -2.12 -14.13
CA TYR A 71 8.17 -2.75 -14.72
C TYR A 71 8.71 -1.97 -15.92
N MET A 72 7.82 -1.55 -16.82
CA MET A 72 8.17 -0.73 -17.98
C MET A 72 8.78 0.62 -17.56
N LYS A 73 8.24 1.25 -16.50
CA LYS A 73 8.80 2.48 -15.94
C LYS A 73 10.19 2.27 -15.35
N ILE A 74 10.42 1.18 -14.60
CA ILE A 74 11.75 0.85 -14.07
C ILE A 74 12.75 0.63 -15.20
N ARG A 75 12.40 -0.16 -16.22
CA ARG A 75 13.27 -0.39 -17.39
C ARG A 75 13.62 0.91 -18.09
N ARG A 76 12.63 1.80 -18.28
CA ARG A 76 12.84 3.11 -18.89
C ARG A 76 13.78 3.98 -18.04
N HIS A 77 13.57 4.03 -16.73
CA HIS A 77 14.44 4.77 -15.80
C HIS A 77 15.88 4.24 -15.86
N ASN A 78 16.08 2.92 -15.79
CA ASN A 78 17.39 2.28 -15.84
C ASN A 78 18.14 2.50 -17.17
N LYS A 79 17.41 2.66 -18.28
CA LYS A 79 17.99 3.01 -19.59
C LYS A 79 18.40 4.48 -19.66
N LEU A 80 17.64 5.38 -19.04
CA LEU A 80 17.91 6.82 -19.02
C LEU A 80 19.02 7.20 -18.02
N TYR A 81 19.09 6.49 -16.89
CA TYR A 81 20.04 6.75 -15.81
C TYR A 81 20.90 5.51 -15.51
N PRO A 82 21.87 5.17 -16.39
CA PRO A 82 22.65 3.94 -16.28
C PRO A 82 23.58 3.90 -15.07
N THR A 83 23.95 5.06 -14.52
CA THR A 83 24.76 5.20 -13.29
C THR A 83 23.92 5.06 -12.02
N GLN A 84 22.59 5.14 -12.12
CA GLN A 84 21.65 5.17 -11.01
C GLN A 84 20.53 4.14 -11.22
N LYS A 85 20.91 2.90 -11.54
CA LYS A 85 19.94 1.83 -11.79
C LYS A 85 19.18 1.47 -10.50
N ILE A 86 17.90 1.19 -10.67
CA ILE A 86 17.05 0.56 -9.66
C ILE A 86 17.13 -0.96 -9.88
N PRO A 87 17.80 -1.73 -9.00
CA PRO A 87 17.80 -3.18 -9.07
C PRO A 87 16.41 -3.71 -8.73
N SER A 88 15.97 -4.78 -9.42
CA SER A 88 14.67 -5.40 -9.14
C SER A 88 14.57 -6.06 -7.76
N PHE A 89 15.71 -6.41 -7.15
CA PHE A 89 15.81 -7.08 -5.84
C PHE A 89 16.76 -6.33 -4.89
N ALA A 90 16.67 -5.00 -4.85
CA ALA A 90 17.44 -4.22 -3.89
C ALA A 90 16.84 -4.34 -2.49
N ILE A 91 17.68 -4.62 -1.48
CA ILE A 91 17.30 -4.45 -0.07
C ILE A 91 17.04 -2.97 0.23
N ARG A 92 17.78 -2.10 -0.47
CA ARG A 92 17.69 -0.67 -0.31
C ARG A 92 16.47 -0.10 -1.06
N PRO A 93 15.60 0.68 -0.39
CA PRO A 93 14.47 1.31 -1.05
C PRO A 93 14.91 2.24 -2.18
N PRO A 94 14.32 2.13 -3.38
CA PRO A 94 14.66 2.97 -4.53
C PRO A 94 14.19 4.43 -4.38
N GLU A 95 13.35 4.69 -3.38
CA GLU A 95 12.91 6.02 -2.96
C GLU A 95 14.00 6.82 -2.23
N TYR A 96 15.11 6.19 -1.83
CA TYR A 96 16.25 6.91 -1.25
C TYR A 96 17.00 7.68 -2.34
N LEU A 97 16.85 8.99 -2.30
CA LEU A 97 17.43 9.95 -3.22
C LEU A 97 18.75 10.50 -2.62
N GLU A 98 19.85 9.80 -2.83
CA GLU A 98 21.20 10.24 -2.42
C GLU A 98 21.96 10.93 -3.56
N GLN A 99 21.25 11.66 -4.41
CA GLN A 99 21.86 12.37 -5.54
C GLN A 99 22.64 13.60 -5.09
N ASP A 100 22.24 14.19 -3.96
CA ASP A 100 22.80 15.40 -3.36
C ASP A 100 22.64 15.32 -1.83
N GLU A 101 23.45 16.08 -1.10
CA GLU A 101 23.45 16.14 0.36
C GLU A 101 22.09 16.65 0.90
N GLY A 102 21.50 17.66 0.27
CA GLY A 102 20.18 18.19 0.65
C GLY A 102 19.08 17.13 0.53
N MET A 103 19.08 16.36 -0.56
CA MET A 103 18.10 15.31 -0.77
C MET A 103 18.29 14.12 0.17
N THR A 104 19.54 13.82 0.53
CA THR A 104 19.87 12.83 1.56
C THR A 104 19.31 13.27 2.93
N HIS A 105 19.39 14.57 3.24
CA HIS A 105 18.82 15.12 4.45
C HIS A 105 17.28 15.02 4.48
N ILE A 106 16.60 15.37 3.38
CA ILE A 106 15.13 15.28 3.26
C ILE A 106 14.67 13.82 3.42
N THR A 107 15.29 12.88 2.71
CA THR A 107 14.93 11.46 2.80
C THR A 107 15.19 10.88 4.18
N ARG A 108 16.21 11.37 4.89
CA ARG A 108 16.47 11.01 6.30
C ARG A 108 15.36 11.49 7.22
N ILE A 109 14.92 12.74 7.10
CA ILE A 109 13.81 13.29 7.91
C ILE A 109 12.52 12.49 7.66
N ALA A 110 12.19 12.25 6.38
CA ALA A 110 11.02 11.46 6.01
C ALA A 110 11.07 10.04 6.59
N SER A 111 12.23 9.39 6.51
CA SER A 111 12.44 8.05 7.06
C SER A 111 12.33 8.03 8.59
N GLN A 112 12.83 9.07 9.29
CA GLN A 112 12.70 9.19 10.74
C GLN A 112 11.25 9.34 11.19
N LYS A 113 10.43 10.10 10.45
CA LYS A 113 8.99 10.22 10.73
C LYS A 113 8.26 8.89 10.55
N VAL A 114 8.55 8.18 9.46
CA VAL A 114 8.00 6.83 9.23
C VAL A 114 8.42 5.85 10.33
N TYR A 115 9.69 5.88 10.73
CA TYR A 115 10.19 5.02 11.81
C TYR A 115 9.50 5.32 13.15
N THR A 116 9.32 6.60 13.47
CA THR A 116 8.59 7.02 14.67
C THR A 116 7.14 6.54 14.63
N PHE A 117 6.47 6.66 13.48
CA PHE A 117 5.13 6.12 13.28
C PHE A 117 5.09 4.59 13.49
N MET A 118 6.03 3.86 12.88
CA MET A 118 6.11 2.39 12.99
C MET A 118 6.37 1.90 14.42
N THR A 119 7.12 2.66 15.19
CA THR A 119 7.42 2.35 16.61
C THR A 119 6.13 2.23 17.43
N TRP A 120 5.11 3.02 17.13
CA TRP A 120 3.81 2.98 17.82
C TRP A 120 2.77 2.14 17.11
N SER A 121 2.74 2.17 15.77
CA SER A 121 1.72 1.46 14.99
C SER A 121 1.87 -0.05 15.07
N LEU A 122 3.09 -0.60 15.10
CA LEU A 122 3.29 -2.05 15.21
C LEU A 122 2.82 -2.62 16.56
N PRO A 123 3.19 -2.06 17.73
CA PRO A 123 2.63 -2.50 19.01
C PRO A 123 1.11 -2.33 19.07
N ALA A 124 0.57 -1.20 18.59
CA ALA A 124 -0.87 -0.97 18.57
C ALA A 124 -1.60 -2.02 17.71
N LEU A 125 -1.02 -2.38 16.56
CA LEU A 125 -1.54 -3.42 15.69
C LEU A 125 -1.45 -4.81 16.32
N ALA A 126 -0.39 -5.10 17.08
CA ALA A 126 -0.26 -6.35 17.84
C ALA A 126 -1.34 -6.45 18.93
N VAL A 127 -1.55 -5.38 19.70
CA VAL A 127 -2.62 -5.31 20.71
C VAL A 127 -3.99 -5.49 20.04
N PHE A 128 -4.24 -4.79 18.94
CA PHE A 128 -5.47 -4.97 18.16
C PHE A 128 -5.64 -6.43 17.70
N ALA A 129 -4.59 -7.07 17.18
CA ALA A 129 -4.65 -8.45 16.74
C ALA A 129 -4.89 -9.46 17.88
N MET A 130 -4.37 -9.20 19.08
CA MET A 130 -4.51 -10.08 20.25
C MET A 130 -5.87 -10.00 20.93
N PHE A 131 -6.44 -8.80 21.01
CA PHE A 131 -7.62 -8.53 21.84
C PHE A 131 -8.89 -8.24 21.03
N SER A 132 -8.78 -8.03 19.72
CA SER A 132 -9.95 -7.77 18.88
C SER A 132 -10.79 -9.04 18.70
N PRO A 133 -12.10 -9.01 18.98
CA PRO A 133 -13.01 -10.10 18.67
C PRO A 133 -13.34 -10.18 17.16
N LEU A 134 -12.77 -9.28 16.34
CA LEU A 134 -13.05 -9.21 14.92
C LEU A 134 -12.39 -10.37 14.15
N PRO A 135 -13.00 -10.81 13.04
CA PRO A 135 -12.38 -11.73 12.10
C PRO A 135 -10.99 -11.28 11.63
N ARG A 136 -10.14 -12.25 11.30
CA ARG A 136 -8.74 -12.03 10.87
C ARG A 136 -8.59 -11.06 9.70
N ILE A 137 -9.60 -10.94 8.83
CA ILE A 137 -9.59 -9.95 7.74
C ILE A 137 -9.38 -8.52 8.26
N TYR A 138 -10.00 -8.15 9.38
CA TYR A 138 -9.85 -6.80 9.92
C TYR A 138 -8.42 -6.54 10.40
N THR A 139 -7.71 -7.57 10.88
CA THR A 139 -6.28 -7.49 11.18
C THR A 139 -5.46 -7.26 9.91
N VAL A 140 -5.73 -8.00 8.83
CA VAL A 140 -5.03 -7.80 7.54
C VAL A 140 -5.32 -6.41 6.97
N LEU A 141 -6.57 -5.94 7.08
CA LEU A 141 -6.95 -4.59 6.66
C LEU A 141 -6.22 -3.52 7.48
N ALA A 142 -6.12 -3.69 8.80
CA ALA A 142 -5.34 -2.81 9.67
C ALA A 142 -3.86 -2.77 9.25
N ILE A 143 -3.27 -3.92 8.88
CA ILE A 143 -1.89 -3.97 8.36
C ILE A 143 -1.78 -3.18 7.06
N LEU A 144 -2.72 -3.33 6.13
CA LEU A 144 -2.74 -2.57 4.88
C LEU A 144 -2.89 -1.05 5.13
N VAL A 145 -3.70 -0.65 6.11
CA VAL A 145 -3.85 0.76 6.51
C VAL A 145 -2.55 1.31 7.07
N VAL A 146 -1.89 0.59 8.00
CA VAL A 146 -0.57 0.99 8.52
C VAL A 146 0.46 1.09 7.39
N ALA A 147 0.47 0.11 6.48
CA ALA A 147 1.33 0.09 5.32
C ALA A 147 1.04 1.24 4.34
N LEU A 148 -0.21 1.69 4.21
CA LEU A 148 -0.58 2.83 3.39
C LEU A 148 -0.15 4.15 4.05
N LEU A 149 -0.40 4.29 5.36
CA LEU A 149 -0.06 5.49 6.12
C LEU A 149 1.44 5.78 6.13
N GLN A 150 2.30 4.76 6.23
CA GLN A 150 3.75 4.98 6.12
C GLN A 150 4.15 5.66 4.80
N TYR A 151 3.57 5.25 3.66
CA TYR A 151 3.88 5.82 2.35
C TYR A 151 3.24 7.21 2.19
N VAL A 152 2.07 7.44 2.79
CA VAL A 152 1.46 8.78 2.86
C VAL A 152 2.35 9.74 3.63
N ILE A 153 2.82 9.35 4.82
CA ILE A 153 3.71 10.16 5.66
C ILE A 153 4.99 10.49 4.88
N TYR A 154 5.64 9.46 4.33
CA TYR A 154 6.86 9.61 3.55
C TYR A 154 6.67 10.57 2.36
N TYR A 155 5.64 10.34 1.54
CA TYR A 155 5.39 11.13 0.34
C TYR A 155 5.03 12.59 0.67
N ARG A 156 4.22 12.81 1.70
CA ARG A 156 3.88 14.18 2.14
C ARG A 156 5.11 14.93 2.62
N GLU A 157 5.98 14.27 3.39
CA GLU A 157 7.18 14.90 3.92
C GLU A 157 8.13 15.32 2.81
N ILE A 158 8.43 14.42 1.87
CA ILE A 158 9.28 14.73 0.73
C ILE A 158 8.69 15.86 -0.12
N ARG A 159 7.37 15.83 -0.37
CA ARG A 159 6.71 16.87 -1.18
C ARG A 159 6.63 18.23 -0.50
N ALA A 160 6.65 18.28 0.84
CA ALA A 160 6.70 19.54 1.58
C ALA A 160 8.07 20.20 1.42
N HIS A 161 9.15 19.46 1.70
CA HIS A 161 10.51 20.00 1.64
C HIS A 161 10.94 20.40 0.21
N LEU A 162 10.50 19.65 -0.80
CA LEU A 162 10.74 20.02 -2.20
C LEU A 162 10.03 21.30 -2.65
N LYS A 163 8.99 21.76 -1.95
CA LYS A 163 8.36 23.05 -2.25
C LYS A 163 9.09 24.19 -1.57
N GLU A 164 9.66 23.95 -0.38
CA GLU A 164 10.43 24.94 0.38
C GLU A 164 11.78 25.23 -0.27
N GLU A 165 12.41 24.28 -0.97
CA GLU A 165 13.65 24.51 -1.73
C GLU A 165 13.44 25.29 -3.06
N ASP A 166 12.20 25.32 -3.59
CA ASP A 166 11.86 26.02 -4.84
C ASP A 166 11.52 27.51 -4.59
N GLU A 167 11.44 27.98 -3.33
CA GLU A 167 11.18 29.38 -2.90
C GLU A 167 12.46 30.10 -2.44
#